data_AF-A0A2V7ZHH1-F1
#
_entry.id   AF-A0A2V7ZHH1-F1
#
_cell.length_a   1.000
_cell.length_b   1.000
_cell.length_c   1.000
_cell.angle_alpha   90.00
_cell.angle_beta   90.00
_cell.angle_gamma   90.00
#
_symmetry.space_group_name_H-M   'P 1'
#
loop_
_entity.id
_entity.type
_entity.pdbx_description
1 polymer ?
#
loop_
_entity_poly.entity_id
_entity_poly.type
_entity_poly.pdbx_seq_one_letter_code
_entity_poly.pdbx_strand_id
1 'polypeptide(L)'
;MRSVYLSPKASRARLREAENARNNRREIVKAYSTGQISRRDLIRWGVITAGGLLLPINGLSPFASSVYADGIPTGAPPSPLFGVQPFSQPMPRFDVLPRNAVGTLNPAPTKEANTTQHPLPPELGGGTGPIEGRPPGPIWAHQLFDRFPPRVAVEMSTEPAKPNLTYNPGVPPSLNSGINPATPIQPRFHPNLPIQRPDKLWPFNGTVPPKLMICRYGEPILFRHHNNLPADVTNNGGFGRHTTSTHEHNGHHGAENDGFTGAFFFPTEFYDYHYPIVLAGVTTINTAATDPRAAGPDDSGGTIRVPGDFRETMSSHWFHDHMFSFTSQNVYKGMAGMFNIYSALDRGNEAINDGVNLRLPSGTAKSFGNLDYDVNLLVADKAWDQNGQLFFDIFDTDGFLGDVMTVNLAFKPFFEVERRKYRFRILNGASSRFFKFSLSDGSPFFLIANDGNLLPSPVLLTQTDELGIAERYDIVIDFSRYSIGQRVSLVNLTEHDDGRGPKDDLTLAEALAGTSSDPCVGKFLEFRVVRNPAQPDVSQVPAVLIPNP
;
A
#
# COMPACT_ATOMS: atom_id res chain seq x y z
N MET A 1 -37.57 -5.46 29.86
CA MET A 1 -36.86 -6.72 29.54
C MET A 1 -36.37 -6.63 28.10
N ARG A 2 -35.06 -6.81 27.85
CA ARG A 2 -34.57 -6.99 26.47
C ARG A 2 -35.15 -8.32 25.95
N SER A 3 -35.74 -8.29 24.76
CA SER A 3 -36.24 -9.49 24.08
C SER A 3 -35.12 -10.54 23.95
N VAL A 4 -35.43 -11.80 24.24
CA VAL A 4 -34.53 -12.96 24.03
C VAL A 4 -34.50 -13.38 22.54
N TYR A 5 -35.26 -12.69 21.69
CA TYR A 5 -35.36 -12.93 20.25
C TYR A 5 -34.94 -11.69 19.46
N LEU A 6 -34.29 -11.90 18.31
CA LEU A 6 -34.01 -10.83 17.34
C LEU A 6 -35.33 -10.24 16.80
N SER A 7 -35.32 -8.95 16.47
CA SER A 7 -36.47 -8.28 15.89
C SER A 7 -36.89 -8.95 14.57
N PRO A 8 -38.18 -9.20 14.32
CA PRO A 8 -38.68 -9.64 13.01
C PRO A 8 -38.36 -8.65 11.86
N LYS A 9 -38.00 -7.41 12.22
CA LYS A 9 -37.58 -6.34 11.28
C LYS A 9 -36.05 -6.19 11.19
N ALA A 10 -35.27 -7.12 11.75
CA ALA A 10 -33.81 -7.05 11.68
C ALA A 10 -33.34 -7.04 10.21
N SER A 11 -32.32 -6.24 9.90
CA SER A 11 -31.71 -6.23 8.57
C SER A 11 -31.11 -7.60 8.24
N ARG A 12 -30.96 -7.91 6.94
CA ARG A 12 -30.30 -9.15 6.52
C ARG A 12 -28.88 -9.27 7.07
N ALA A 13 -28.16 -8.16 7.13
CA ALA A 13 -26.84 -8.07 7.76
C ALA A 13 -26.89 -8.47 9.25
N ARG A 14 -27.87 -7.93 10.01
CA ARG A 14 -28.02 -8.25 11.43
C ARG A 14 -28.36 -9.72 11.69
N LEU A 15 -29.19 -10.32 10.83
CA LEU A 15 -29.51 -11.75 10.90
C LEU A 15 -28.26 -12.61 10.61
N ARG A 16 -27.46 -12.23 9.62
CA ARG A 16 -26.20 -12.90 9.27
C ARG A 16 -25.17 -12.80 10.41
N GLU A 17 -24.99 -11.62 11.00
CA GLU A 17 -24.13 -11.41 12.17
C GLU A 17 -24.54 -12.32 13.34
N ALA A 18 -25.84 -12.46 13.60
CA ALA A 18 -26.33 -13.36 14.65
C ALA A 18 -26.10 -14.84 14.32
N GLU A 19 -26.29 -15.25 13.06
CA GLU A 19 -26.03 -16.61 12.59
C GLU A 19 -24.54 -16.96 12.75
N ASN A 20 -23.65 -16.07 12.32
CA ASN A 20 -22.20 -16.20 12.45
C ASN A 20 -21.80 -16.29 13.92
N ALA A 21 -22.30 -15.39 14.77
CA ALA A 21 -22.02 -15.42 16.20
C ALA A 21 -22.51 -16.71 16.88
N ARG A 22 -23.65 -17.26 16.45
CA ARG A 22 -24.16 -18.56 16.91
C ARG A 22 -23.23 -19.70 16.48
N ASN A 23 -22.73 -19.67 15.25
CA ASN A 23 -21.84 -20.69 14.71
C ASN A 23 -20.46 -20.65 15.40
N ASN A 24 -19.84 -19.48 15.51
CA ASN A 24 -18.57 -19.28 16.22
C ASN A 24 -18.66 -19.78 17.67
N ARG A 25 -19.77 -19.46 18.36
CA ARG A 25 -20.02 -19.96 19.72
C ARG A 25 -20.18 -21.48 19.76
N ARG A 26 -20.83 -22.08 18.76
CA ARG A 26 -20.96 -23.54 18.66
C ARG A 26 -19.60 -24.21 18.50
N GLU A 27 -18.68 -23.61 17.76
CA GLU A 27 -17.30 -24.13 17.61
C GLU A 27 -16.52 -24.06 18.92
N ILE A 28 -16.58 -22.94 19.64
CA ILE A 28 -15.96 -22.80 20.97
C ILE A 28 -16.54 -23.83 21.95
N VAL A 29 -17.86 -24.02 21.95
CA VAL A 29 -18.52 -25.03 22.79
C VAL A 29 -18.05 -26.44 22.43
N LYS A 30 -17.92 -26.74 21.13
CA LYS A 30 -17.44 -28.04 20.65
C LYS A 30 -15.99 -28.28 21.09
N ALA A 31 -15.09 -27.33 20.85
CA ALA A 31 -13.69 -27.42 21.26
C ALA A 31 -13.53 -27.58 22.78
N TYR A 32 -14.35 -26.88 23.57
CA TYR A 32 -14.39 -27.03 25.03
C TYR A 32 -14.91 -28.41 25.44
N SER A 33 -15.95 -28.91 24.79
CA SER A 33 -16.55 -30.23 25.08
C SER A 33 -15.60 -31.39 24.79
N THR A 34 -14.67 -31.22 23.85
CA THR A 34 -13.67 -32.23 23.47
C THR A 34 -12.32 -32.02 24.15
N GLY A 35 -12.20 -31.06 25.09
CA GLY A 35 -10.97 -30.78 25.83
C GLY A 35 -9.84 -30.14 25.02
N GLN A 36 -10.13 -29.62 23.81
CA GLN A 36 -9.14 -28.92 22.98
C GLN A 36 -8.79 -27.53 23.53
N ILE A 37 -9.71 -26.93 24.29
CA ILE A 37 -9.52 -25.65 24.98
C ILE A 37 -10.00 -25.79 26.42
N SER A 38 -9.33 -25.13 27.36
CA SER A 38 -9.67 -25.18 28.78
C SER A 38 -10.50 -23.98 29.24
N ARG A 39 -11.11 -24.08 30.42
CA ARG A 39 -11.81 -22.94 31.05
C ARG A 39 -10.86 -21.76 31.28
N ARG A 40 -9.59 -22.05 31.56
CA ARG A 40 -8.53 -21.04 31.72
C ARG A 40 -8.27 -20.30 30.41
N ASP A 41 -8.37 -20.99 29.27
CA ASP A 41 -8.19 -20.38 27.95
C ASP A 41 -9.37 -19.45 27.62
N LEU A 42 -10.60 -19.88 27.91
CA LEU A 42 -11.79 -19.02 27.74
C LEU A 42 -11.75 -17.76 28.61
N ILE A 43 -11.19 -17.84 29.83
CA ILE A 43 -10.98 -16.68 30.71
C ILE A 43 -9.84 -15.80 30.17
N ARG A 44 -8.74 -16.39 29.70
CA ARG A 44 -7.59 -15.67 29.10
C ARG A 44 -7.98 -14.93 27.83
N TRP A 45 -8.85 -15.52 27.01
CA TRP A 45 -9.39 -14.92 25.80
C TRP A 45 -10.50 -13.90 26.08
N GLY A 46 -10.87 -13.69 27.35
CA GLY A 46 -11.92 -12.76 27.73
C GLY A 46 -13.30 -13.17 27.23
N VAL A 47 -13.52 -14.45 26.89
CA VAL A 47 -14.82 -14.96 26.41
C VAL A 47 -15.79 -15.16 27.59
N ILE A 48 -15.26 -15.55 28.75
CA ILE A 48 -16.01 -15.70 30.00
C ILE A 48 -15.30 -14.96 31.14
N THR A 49 -16.05 -14.46 32.12
CA THR A 49 -15.51 -13.90 33.36
C THR A 49 -14.94 -15.01 34.25
N ALA A 50 -14.11 -14.65 35.23
CA ALA A 50 -13.64 -15.59 36.26
C ALA A 50 -14.80 -16.28 37.01
N GLY A 51 -15.94 -15.60 37.14
CA GLY A 51 -17.19 -16.15 37.68
C GLY A 51 -17.96 -17.08 36.74
N GLY A 52 -17.50 -17.30 35.50
CA GLY A 52 -18.13 -18.17 34.51
C GLY A 52 -19.25 -17.52 33.70
N LEU A 53 -19.37 -16.19 33.72
CA LEU A 53 -20.36 -15.47 32.90
C LEU A 53 -19.80 -15.26 31.49
N LEU A 54 -20.56 -15.65 30.47
CA LEU A 54 -20.26 -15.34 29.08
C LEU A 54 -20.42 -13.85 28.82
N LEU A 55 -19.40 -13.24 28.23
CA LEU A 55 -19.45 -11.83 27.86
C LEU A 55 -20.19 -11.67 26.52
N PRO A 56 -21.06 -10.65 26.37
CA PRO A 56 -21.77 -10.38 25.13
C PRO A 56 -20.82 -9.72 24.11
N ILE A 57 -19.97 -10.54 23.50
CA ILE A 57 -18.94 -10.11 22.54
C ILE A 57 -19.51 -10.21 21.12
N ASN A 58 -19.26 -9.19 20.30
CA ASN A 58 -19.62 -9.23 18.88
C ASN A 58 -18.94 -10.42 18.19
N GLY A 59 -19.62 -11.11 17.27
CA GLY A 59 -19.11 -12.32 16.65
C GLY A 59 -19.12 -13.58 17.55
N LEU A 60 -19.46 -13.48 18.84
CA LEU A 60 -19.59 -14.64 19.76
C LEU A 60 -20.94 -14.71 20.47
N SER A 61 -21.75 -13.65 20.41
CA SER A 61 -23.09 -13.62 20.95
C SER A 61 -24.09 -13.19 19.88
N PRO A 62 -25.14 -13.99 19.57
CA PRO A 62 -26.17 -13.58 18.63
C PRO A 62 -26.98 -12.37 19.12
N PHE A 63 -26.83 -12.00 20.39
CA PHE A 63 -27.50 -10.88 21.03
C PHE A 63 -26.58 -9.67 21.27
N ALA A 64 -25.27 -9.84 21.09
CA ALA A 64 -24.41 -8.70 20.89
C ALA A 64 -24.67 -8.21 19.46
N SER A 65 -25.11 -6.97 19.34
CA SER A 65 -25.07 -6.26 18.07
C SER A 65 -23.78 -5.46 18.03
N SER A 66 -23.23 -5.21 16.83
CA SER A 66 -22.57 -3.93 16.62
C SER A 66 -23.49 -2.84 17.18
N VAL A 67 -22.99 -2.02 18.09
CA VAL A 67 -23.83 -1.07 18.86
C VAL A 67 -24.42 0.02 17.94
N TYR A 68 -24.04 0.06 16.67
CA TYR A 68 -24.34 1.14 15.72
C TYR A 68 -24.61 0.58 14.32
N ALA A 69 -25.79 0.00 14.10
CA ALA A 69 -26.22 -0.68 12.86
C ALA A 69 -26.30 0.21 11.59
N ASP A 70 -25.69 1.40 11.61
CA ASP A 70 -25.60 2.35 10.52
C ASP A 70 -24.14 2.39 10.04
N GLY A 71 -23.69 1.35 9.32
CA GLY A 71 -22.30 1.27 8.85
C GLY A 71 -21.82 -0.14 8.52
N ILE A 72 -20.62 -0.22 7.95
CA ILE A 72 -19.89 -1.48 7.81
C ILE A 72 -19.51 -2.05 9.19
N PRO A 73 -19.55 -3.38 9.38
CA PRO A 73 -19.31 -4.01 10.66
C PRO A 73 -17.80 -4.07 10.97
N THR A 74 -17.19 -2.95 11.34
CA THR A 74 -15.75 -2.84 11.68
C THR A 74 -15.34 -3.59 12.95
N GLY A 75 -16.25 -4.31 13.62
CA GLY A 75 -16.00 -4.92 14.94
C GLY A 75 -15.95 -3.93 16.12
N ALA A 76 -16.03 -2.62 15.87
CA ALA A 76 -15.95 -1.56 16.88
C ALA A 76 -17.02 -0.46 16.65
N PRO A 77 -17.24 0.47 17.62
CA PRO A 77 -18.02 1.68 17.37
C PRO A 77 -17.43 2.51 16.21
N PRO A 78 -18.25 3.31 15.51
CA PRO A 78 -17.77 4.16 14.42
C PRO A 78 -16.55 5.00 14.82
N SER A 79 -15.59 5.05 13.91
CA SER A 79 -14.36 5.80 14.04
C SER A 79 -14.63 7.29 14.29
N PRO A 80 -14.26 7.85 15.46
CA PRO A 80 -14.49 9.26 15.72
C PRO A 80 -13.60 10.13 14.82
N LEU A 81 -14.22 11.10 14.13
CA LEU A 81 -13.49 12.07 13.30
C LEU A 81 -13.14 13.35 14.06
N PHE A 82 -13.55 13.51 15.32
CA PHE A 82 -13.24 14.69 16.16
C PHE A 82 -13.55 16.04 15.47
N GLY A 83 -14.60 16.09 14.65
CA GLY A 83 -15.01 17.29 13.90
C GLY A 83 -14.16 17.61 12.66
N VAL A 84 -13.19 16.76 12.30
CA VAL A 84 -12.40 16.89 11.07
C VAL A 84 -13.31 16.95 9.85
N GLN A 85 -13.03 17.90 8.96
CA GLN A 85 -13.76 18.05 7.71
C GLN A 85 -13.02 17.31 6.58
N PRO A 86 -13.74 16.66 5.64
CA PRO A 86 -13.12 16.17 4.42
C PRO A 86 -12.46 17.32 3.64
N PHE A 87 -11.38 17.02 2.95
CA PHE A 87 -10.67 17.94 2.04
C PHE A 87 -10.13 19.20 2.73
N SER A 88 -9.89 19.18 4.05
CA SER A 88 -9.28 20.30 4.80
C SER A 88 -7.76 20.24 4.89
N GLN A 89 -7.12 19.17 4.38
CA GLN A 89 -5.67 19.02 4.38
C GLN A 89 -5.13 18.65 2.99
N PRO A 90 -3.91 19.09 2.63
CA PRO A 90 -3.26 18.65 1.41
C PRO A 90 -2.88 17.18 1.53
N MET A 91 -2.89 16.47 0.40
CA MET A 91 -2.42 15.10 0.28
C MET A 91 -0.89 15.11 0.22
N PRO A 92 -0.19 14.49 1.19
CA PRO A 92 1.24 14.29 1.05
C PRO A 92 1.50 13.28 -0.07
N ARG A 93 2.42 13.62 -0.98
CA ARG A 93 3.03 12.64 -1.89
C ARG A 93 3.88 11.65 -1.12
N PHE A 94 4.15 10.50 -1.72
CA PHE A 94 5.07 9.51 -1.16
C PHE A 94 6.44 10.12 -0.84
N ASP A 95 7.07 9.56 0.18
CA ASP A 95 8.42 9.93 0.62
C ASP A 95 9.45 9.05 -0.11
N VAL A 96 10.24 9.67 -0.99
CA VAL A 96 11.12 8.99 -1.94
C VAL A 96 12.36 8.47 -1.22
N LEU A 97 12.55 7.15 -1.28
CA LEU A 97 13.72 6.49 -0.70
C LEU A 97 15.00 6.89 -1.44
N PRO A 98 16.10 7.18 -0.70
CA PRO A 98 17.39 7.47 -1.31
C PRO A 98 17.93 6.28 -2.12
N ARG A 99 18.54 6.60 -3.26
CA ARG A 99 19.37 5.67 -4.04
C ARG A 99 20.83 5.90 -3.67
N ASN A 100 21.41 4.97 -2.92
CA ASN A 100 22.76 5.08 -2.37
C ASN A 100 23.76 4.27 -3.19
N ALA A 101 25.05 4.61 -3.07
CA ALA A 101 26.11 3.73 -3.55
C ALA A 101 26.15 2.45 -2.70
N VAL A 102 26.36 1.29 -3.32
CA VAL A 102 26.37 -0.01 -2.61
C VAL A 102 27.38 -0.05 -1.46
N GLY A 103 28.50 0.66 -1.60
CA GLY A 103 29.52 0.77 -0.57
C GLY A 103 29.11 1.53 0.70
N THR A 104 27.93 2.16 0.75
CA THR A 104 27.41 2.77 1.99
C THR A 104 26.85 1.72 2.96
N LEU A 105 26.54 0.52 2.45
CA LEU A 105 26.01 -0.58 3.26
C LEU A 105 27.10 -1.14 4.17
N ASN A 106 26.79 -1.20 5.46
CA ASN A 106 27.64 -1.82 6.46
C ASN A 106 26.82 -2.82 7.29
N PRO A 107 27.20 -4.10 7.34
CA PRO A 107 28.30 -4.74 6.58
C PRO A 107 28.06 -4.67 5.07
N ALA A 108 29.13 -4.80 4.28
CA ALA A 108 29.02 -4.91 2.82
C ALA A 108 28.16 -6.14 2.45
N PRO A 109 27.32 -6.04 1.41
CA PRO A 109 26.43 -7.13 1.04
C PRO A 109 27.20 -8.30 0.43
N THR A 110 26.71 -9.50 0.69
CA THR A 110 27.30 -10.76 0.22
C THR A 110 26.27 -11.63 -0.49
N LYS A 111 26.75 -12.49 -1.39
CA LYS A 111 25.91 -13.45 -2.10
C LYS A 111 25.17 -14.38 -1.14
N GLU A 112 25.87 -14.94 -0.17
CA GLU A 112 25.29 -15.71 0.93
C GLU A 112 24.94 -14.80 2.10
N ALA A 113 24.03 -15.24 2.97
CA ALA A 113 23.61 -14.48 4.14
C ALA A 113 24.78 -14.24 5.10
N ASN A 114 24.81 -13.06 5.71
CA ASN A 114 25.81 -12.69 6.69
C ASN A 114 25.51 -13.33 8.05
N THR A 115 26.30 -14.34 8.40
CA THR A 115 26.14 -15.11 9.65
C THR A 115 26.91 -14.53 10.83
N THR A 116 27.40 -13.28 10.74
CA THR A 116 28.07 -12.60 11.85
C THR A 116 27.13 -12.55 13.04
N GLN A 117 27.61 -12.94 14.22
CA GLN A 117 26.78 -13.05 15.41
C GLN A 117 26.71 -11.73 16.19
N HIS A 118 25.53 -11.36 16.68
CA HIS A 118 25.32 -10.24 17.61
C HIS A 118 24.47 -10.66 18.81
N PRO A 119 24.57 -9.95 19.95
CA PRO A 119 23.73 -10.22 21.12
C PRO A 119 22.25 -10.03 20.83
N LEU A 120 21.42 -10.98 21.26
CA LEU A 120 19.96 -10.89 21.14
C LEU A 120 19.31 -10.42 22.45
N PRO A 121 18.21 -9.64 22.37
CA PRO A 121 17.37 -9.34 23.52
C PRO A 121 16.84 -10.62 24.20
N PRO A 122 16.65 -10.63 25.53
CA PRO A 122 16.07 -11.77 26.25
C PRO A 122 14.71 -12.22 25.71
N GLU A 123 13.90 -11.29 25.20
CA GLU A 123 12.58 -11.55 24.62
C GLU A 123 12.64 -12.38 23.33
N LEU A 124 13.79 -12.35 22.63
CA LEU A 124 14.08 -13.20 21.47
C LEU A 124 14.82 -14.50 21.86
N GLY A 125 14.92 -14.81 23.15
CA GLY A 125 15.61 -15.99 23.66
C GLY A 125 17.01 -15.72 24.24
N GLY A 126 17.52 -14.49 24.14
CA GLY A 126 18.85 -14.11 24.61
C GLY A 126 20.00 -14.76 23.83
N GLY A 127 21.21 -14.69 24.36
CA GLY A 127 22.40 -15.25 23.70
C GLY A 127 22.84 -14.41 22.49
N THR A 128 23.13 -15.08 21.37
CA THR A 128 23.51 -14.44 20.10
C THR A 128 22.75 -15.02 18.92
N GLY A 129 22.56 -14.22 17.87
CA GLY A 129 21.97 -14.63 16.58
C GLY A 129 22.69 -13.96 15.41
N PRO A 130 22.40 -14.35 14.15
CA PRO A 130 22.98 -13.70 12.98
C PRO A 130 22.44 -12.28 12.78
N ILE A 131 23.26 -11.38 12.25
CA ILE A 131 22.82 -10.01 11.93
C ILE A 131 21.90 -9.92 10.70
N GLU A 132 21.97 -10.91 9.79
CA GLU A 132 21.07 -11.01 8.64
C GLU A 132 20.08 -12.17 8.84
N GLY A 133 18.79 -11.88 8.68
CA GLY A 133 17.71 -12.86 8.89
C GLY A 133 17.38 -13.72 7.67
N ARG A 134 18.09 -13.54 6.55
CA ARG A 134 18.01 -14.47 5.42
C ARG A 134 18.58 -15.83 5.84
N PRO A 135 17.89 -16.96 5.54
CA PRO A 135 18.42 -18.26 5.92
C PRO A 135 19.82 -18.50 5.31
N PRO A 136 20.76 -19.12 6.04
CA PRO A 136 22.14 -19.24 5.59
C PRO A 136 22.33 -20.35 4.54
N GLY A 137 23.47 -20.30 3.87
CA GLY A 137 23.97 -21.34 2.97
C GLY A 137 23.55 -21.19 1.50
N PRO A 138 24.04 -22.09 0.63
CA PRO A 138 24.00 -21.92 -0.82
C PRO A 138 22.59 -21.99 -1.42
N ILE A 139 21.62 -22.58 -0.73
CA ILE A 139 20.23 -22.69 -1.19
C ILE A 139 19.52 -21.32 -1.15
N TRP A 140 19.91 -20.47 -0.22
CA TRP A 140 19.35 -19.12 -0.01
C TRP A 140 20.30 -18.02 -0.48
N ALA A 141 21.39 -18.41 -1.16
CA ALA A 141 22.30 -17.47 -1.79
C ALA A 141 21.58 -16.70 -2.91
N HIS A 142 21.90 -15.43 -3.07
CA HIS A 142 21.34 -14.60 -4.13
C HIS A 142 21.62 -15.23 -5.51
N GLN A 143 20.56 -15.56 -6.21
CA GLN A 143 20.61 -16.13 -7.54
C GLN A 143 21.15 -15.08 -8.50
N LEU A 144 22.05 -15.52 -9.38
CA LEU A 144 22.65 -14.66 -10.42
C LEU A 144 23.35 -13.40 -9.87
N PHE A 145 23.76 -13.39 -8.59
CA PHE A 145 24.45 -12.26 -7.95
C PHE A 145 25.68 -11.79 -8.74
N ASP A 146 26.49 -12.73 -9.24
CA ASP A 146 27.69 -12.42 -10.02
C ASP A 146 27.37 -11.88 -11.43
N ARG A 147 26.20 -12.25 -11.98
CA ARG A 147 25.74 -11.77 -13.28
C ARG A 147 25.10 -10.38 -13.20
N PHE A 148 24.42 -10.10 -12.09
CA PHE A 148 23.72 -8.85 -11.83
C PHE A 148 24.22 -8.23 -10.53
N PRO A 149 25.50 -7.86 -10.42
CA PRO A 149 26.02 -7.28 -9.19
C PRO A 149 25.22 -6.02 -8.84
N PRO A 150 24.85 -5.81 -7.56
CA PRO A 150 24.16 -4.60 -7.14
C PRO A 150 24.90 -3.35 -7.60
N ARG A 151 24.15 -2.38 -8.14
CA ARG A 151 24.67 -1.07 -8.55
C ARG A 151 24.18 0.06 -7.66
N VAL A 152 23.00 -0.13 -7.06
CA VAL A 152 22.37 0.82 -6.15
C VAL A 152 21.98 0.08 -4.87
N ALA A 153 22.18 0.73 -3.73
CA ALA A 153 21.62 0.31 -2.46
C ALA A 153 20.42 1.18 -2.10
N VAL A 154 19.34 0.55 -1.65
CA VAL A 154 18.20 1.23 -1.02
C VAL A 154 18.07 0.67 0.39
N GLU A 155 18.11 1.54 1.39
CA GLU A 155 17.95 1.15 2.79
C GLU A 155 16.61 1.61 3.33
N MET A 156 15.98 0.74 4.10
CA MET A 156 14.70 0.98 4.74
C MET A 156 14.65 0.24 6.07
N SER A 157 13.88 0.75 7.02
CA SER A 157 13.54 0.03 8.23
C SER A 157 12.03 -0.14 8.39
N THR A 158 11.59 -1.18 9.08
CA THR A 158 10.25 -1.20 9.69
C THR A 158 10.39 -0.81 11.16
N GLU A 159 9.64 0.21 11.58
CA GLU A 159 9.79 0.83 12.89
C GLU A 159 8.45 1.25 13.49
N PRO A 160 8.37 1.35 14.84
CA PRO A 160 7.28 2.04 15.52
C PRO A 160 7.11 3.48 15.00
N ALA A 161 5.86 3.93 14.90
CA ALA A 161 5.55 5.26 14.40
C ALA A 161 6.26 6.39 15.17
N LYS A 162 6.86 7.31 14.42
CA LYS A 162 7.59 8.49 14.88
C LYS A 162 7.40 9.67 13.91
N PRO A 163 7.71 10.91 14.32
CA PRO A 163 7.67 12.07 13.42
C PRO A 163 8.63 11.91 12.24
N ASN A 164 8.17 12.24 11.03
CA ASN A 164 9.04 12.38 9.86
C ASN A 164 9.73 13.74 9.89
N LEU A 165 11.03 13.74 10.16
CA LEU A 165 11.84 14.96 10.22
C LEU A 165 12.47 15.33 8.86
N THR A 166 12.52 14.37 7.94
CA THR A 166 13.19 14.51 6.64
C THR A 166 12.27 13.94 5.56
N TYR A 167 11.28 14.73 5.17
CA TYR A 167 10.34 14.35 4.11
C TYR A 167 10.91 14.70 2.74
N ASN A 168 10.91 13.75 1.80
CA ASN A 168 11.33 13.95 0.42
C ASN A 168 10.20 13.62 -0.57
N PRO A 169 9.38 14.60 -1.00
CA PRO A 169 8.34 14.36 -2.01
C PRO A 169 8.86 14.18 -3.44
N GLY A 170 10.17 14.33 -3.67
CA GLY A 170 10.79 14.27 -4.99
C GLY A 170 10.45 15.43 -5.93
N VAL A 171 9.68 16.42 -5.47
CA VAL A 171 9.22 17.62 -6.21
C VAL A 171 9.22 18.87 -5.31
N PRO A 172 9.24 20.09 -5.87
CA PRO A 172 9.08 21.32 -5.08
C PRO A 172 7.70 21.42 -4.41
N PRO A 173 7.56 22.20 -3.32
CA PRO A 173 6.28 22.40 -2.61
C PRO A 173 5.11 22.83 -3.51
N SER A 174 5.38 23.61 -4.57
CA SER A 174 4.37 24.04 -5.53
C SER A 174 3.69 22.88 -6.27
N LEU A 175 4.37 21.74 -6.43
CA LEU A 175 3.84 20.51 -7.01
C LEU A 175 3.46 19.46 -5.95
N ASN A 176 3.49 19.85 -4.68
CA ASN A 176 3.10 19.03 -3.53
C ASN A 176 2.06 19.76 -2.65
N SER A 177 1.14 20.48 -3.28
CA SER A 177 0.04 21.20 -2.61
C SER A 177 0.49 22.13 -1.47
N GLY A 178 1.66 22.76 -1.62
CA GLY A 178 2.23 23.70 -0.65
C GLY A 178 2.84 23.06 0.60
N ILE A 179 2.89 21.74 0.71
CA ILE A 179 3.52 21.07 1.87
C ILE A 179 5.01 21.39 1.87
N ASN A 180 5.49 21.98 2.98
CA ASN A 180 6.91 22.27 3.19
C ASN A 180 7.65 21.01 3.67
N PRO A 181 8.61 20.46 2.90
CA PRO A 181 9.37 19.27 3.27
C PRO A 181 10.22 19.44 4.55
N ALA A 182 10.54 20.67 4.93
CA ALA A 182 11.28 20.96 6.16
C ALA A 182 10.40 20.96 7.43
N THR A 183 9.08 20.91 7.29
CA THR A 183 8.16 20.85 8.44
C THR A 183 7.95 19.39 8.86
N PRO A 184 8.20 19.02 10.13
CA PRO A 184 7.98 17.65 10.58
C PRO A 184 6.55 17.16 10.36
N ILE A 185 6.40 15.99 9.74
CA ILE A 185 5.10 15.33 9.56
C ILE A 185 4.90 14.36 10.72
N GLN A 186 3.87 14.61 11.53
CA GLN A 186 3.51 13.73 12.63
C GLN A 186 2.79 12.46 12.12
N PRO A 187 2.96 11.28 12.75
CA PRO A 187 2.31 10.05 12.32
C PRO A 187 0.82 10.06 12.71
N ARG A 188 0.02 10.77 11.93
CA ARG A 188 -1.45 10.88 12.08
C ARG A 188 -2.10 11.02 10.71
N PHE A 189 -3.35 10.59 10.63
CA PHE A 189 -4.12 10.59 9.39
C PHE A 189 -4.68 11.98 9.00
N HIS A 190 -4.73 12.93 9.94
CA HIS A 190 -5.07 14.34 9.71
C HIS A 190 -4.51 15.21 10.86
N PRO A 191 -4.12 16.49 10.66
CA PRO A 191 -3.59 17.37 11.71
C PRO A 191 -4.47 17.46 12.98
N ASN A 192 -5.79 17.44 12.80
CA ASN A 192 -6.78 17.46 13.89
C ASN A 192 -7.19 16.08 14.42
N LEU A 193 -6.58 14.99 13.93
CA LEU A 193 -6.72 13.65 14.50
C LEU A 193 -5.55 13.36 15.47
N PRO A 194 -5.75 12.46 16.45
CA PRO A 194 -4.69 12.04 17.37
C PRO A 194 -3.45 11.49 16.66
N ILE A 195 -2.27 11.80 17.22
CA ILE A 195 -1.01 11.16 16.85
C ILE A 195 -1.11 9.66 17.17
N GLN A 196 -0.73 8.82 16.21
CA GLN A 196 -0.72 7.38 16.40
C GLN A 196 0.41 6.99 17.34
N ARG A 197 0.10 6.15 18.31
CA ARG A 197 1.10 5.60 19.22
C ARG A 197 2.06 4.67 18.47
N PRO A 198 3.32 4.53 18.94
CA PRO A 198 4.31 3.67 18.29
C PRO A 198 3.90 2.18 18.18
N ASP A 199 3.06 1.68 19.09
CA ASP A 199 2.55 0.30 19.07
C ASP A 199 1.41 0.08 18.05
N LYS A 200 0.78 1.17 17.57
CA LYS A 200 -0.41 1.12 16.72
C LYS A 200 -0.13 1.19 15.23
N LEU A 201 0.94 1.86 14.82
CA LEU A 201 1.30 2.06 13.42
C LEU A 201 2.78 1.74 13.22
N TRP A 202 3.09 0.87 12.25
CA TRP A 202 4.43 0.40 11.91
C TRP A 202 4.72 0.64 10.43
N PRO A 203 4.80 1.90 9.97
CA PRO A 203 5.08 2.18 8.58
C PRO A 203 6.58 2.06 8.29
N PHE A 204 6.94 1.95 7.02
CA PHE A 204 8.34 1.98 6.62
C PHE A 204 9.03 3.30 7.03
N ASN A 205 10.24 3.17 7.57
CA ASN A 205 11.05 4.13 8.32
C ASN A 205 10.33 4.74 9.55
N GLY A 206 9.28 4.09 10.06
CA GLY A 206 8.48 4.57 11.19
C GLY A 206 7.71 5.85 10.89
N THR A 207 7.64 6.28 9.63
CA THR A 207 7.13 7.61 9.27
C THR A 207 6.03 7.54 8.22
N VAL A 208 5.13 8.53 8.24
CA VAL A 208 4.22 8.85 7.14
C VAL A 208 4.77 10.08 6.39
N PRO A 209 4.49 10.25 5.08
CA PRO A 209 3.68 9.40 4.20
C PRO A 209 4.36 8.07 3.79
N PRO A 210 3.65 7.18 3.06
CA PRO A 210 4.20 5.94 2.52
C PRO A 210 5.47 6.15 1.67
N LYS A 211 6.29 5.10 1.56
CA LYS A 211 7.61 5.15 0.90
C LYS A 211 7.56 4.78 -0.57
N LEU A 212 8.30 5.54 -1.39
CA LEU A 212 8.41 5.31 -2.83
C LEU A 212 9.85 4.94 -3.20
N MET A 213 10.03 3.75 -3.76
CA MET A 213 11.27 3.37 -4.43
C MET A 213 11.19 3.72 -5.91
N ILE A 214 12.31 4.16 -6.49
CA ILE A 214 12.41 4.47 -7.93
C ILE A 214 13.63 3.76 -8.49
N CYS A 215 13.47 3.03 -9.59
CA CYS A 215 14.58 2.41 -10.30
C CYS A 215 14.44 2.49 -11.82
N ARG A 216 15.37 1.85 -12.52
CA ARG A 216 15.41 1.72 -13.97
C ARG A 216 15.88 0.34 -14.38
N TYR A 217 15.38 -0.16 -15.50
CA TYR A 217 15.85 -1.43 -16.08
C TYR A 217 17.37 -1.42 -16.32
N GLY A 218 18.03 -2.56 -16.05
CA GLY A 218 19.48 -2.68 -16.19
C GLY A 218 20.30 -2.12 -15.02
N GLU A 219 19.64 -1.76 -13.93
CA GLU A 219 20.27 -1.31 -12.69
C GLU A 219 19.84 -2.21 -11.52
N PRO A 220 20.59 -3.29 -11.26
CA PRO A 220 20.34 -4.15 -10.11
C PRO A 220 20.41 -3.38 -8.79
N ILE A 221 19.44 -3.64 -7.91
CA ILE A 221 19.30 -3.03 -6.60
C ILE A 221 19.61 -4.08 -5.53
N LEU A 222 20.33 -3.66 -4.49
CA LEU A 222 20.27 -4.32 -3.21
C LEU A 222 19.39 -3.50 -2.27
N PHE A 223 18.29 -4.09 -1.83
CA PHE A 223 17.36 -3.49 -0.90
C PHE A 223 17.61 -4.09 0.49
N ARG A 224 18.20 -3.30 1.40
CA ARG A 224 18.43 -3.72 2.78
C ARG A 224 17.28 -3.26 3.65
N HIS A 225 16.56 -4.22 4.20
CA HIS A 225 15.45 -3.95 5.12
C HIS A 225 15.84 -4.30 6.56
N HIS A 226 15.91 -3.30 7.43
CA HIS A 226 16.16 -3.45 8.87
C HIS A 226 14.85 -3.64 9.64
N ASN A 227 14.80 -4.62 10.55
CA ASN A 227 13.68 -4.78 11.47
C ASN A 227 14.02 -4.13 12.82
N ASN A 228 13.48 -2.92 13.00
CA ASN A 228 13.68 -2.10 14.19
C ASN A 228 12.41 -2.09 15.07
N LEU A 229 11.54 -3.10 14.93
CA LEU A 229 10.38 -3.28 15.79
C LEU A 229 10.81 -3.72 17.21
N PRO A 230 9.93 -3.61 18.22
CA PRO A 230 10.24 -4.06 19.57
C PRO A 230 10.48 -5.58 19.63
N ALA A 231 11.49 -5.99 20.41
CA ALA A 231 11.77 -7.40 20.68
C ALA A 231 10.63 -8.09 21.42
N ASP A 232 9.97 -7.40 22.36
CA ASP A 232 8.76 -7.91 23.00
C ASP A 232 7.57 -7.87 22.02
N VAL A 233 7.11 -9.05 21.63
CA VAL A 233 5.98 -9.23 20.71
C VAL A 233 4.67 -8.63 21.21
N THR A 234 4.53 -8.42 22.53
CA THR A 234 3.32 -7.84 23.12
C THR A 234 3.23 -6.32 22.89
N ASN A 235 4.32 -5.67 22.46
CA ASN A 235 4.33 -4.25 22.08
C ASN A 235 3.74 -3.99 20.69
N ASN A 236 2.66 -4.69 20.36
CA ASN A 236 1.96 -4.62 19.07
C ASN A 236 0.59 -3.92 19.16
N GLY A 237 0.21 -3.38 20.31
CA GLY A 237 -1.03 -2.62 20.44
C GLY A 237 -2.30 -3.42 20.08
N GLY A 238 -2.24 -4.76 20.16
CA GLY A 238 -3.36 -5.69 19.97
C GLY A 238 -3.41 -6.44 18.63
N PHE A 239 -2.55 -6.12 17.67
CA PHE A 239 -2.50 -6.82 16.37
C PHE A 239 -1.12 -6.66 15.69
N GLY A 240 -0.84 -7.44 14.66
CA GLY A 240 0.43 -7.43 13.94
C GLY A 240 1.54 -8.22 14.64
N ARG A 241 2.61 -8.48 13.90
CA ARG A 241 3.76 -9.28 14.34
C ARG A 241 5.07 -8.53 14.11
N HIS A 242 5.94 -8.58 15.10
CA HIS A 242 7.27 -7.96 15.05
C HIS A 242 8.30 -8.69 14.17
N THR A 243 7.93 -9.80 13.54
CA THR A 243 8.73 -10.49 12.51
C THR A 243 8.17 -10.14 11.15
N THR A 244 9.05 -9.94 10.19
CA THR A 244 8.70 -9.38 8.88
C THR A 244 9.25 -10.21 7.74
N SER A 245 8.57 -10.22 6.60
CA SER A 245 9.13 -10.69 5.33
C SER A 245 8.65 -9.74 4.25
N THR A 246 9.54 -9.15 3.46
CA THR A 246 9.14 -8.14 2.45
C THR A 246 8.99 -8.79 1.09
N HIS A 247 7.77 -8.73 0.56
CA HIS A 247 7.49 -9.09 -0.82
C HIS A 247 7.54 -7.84 -1.68
N GLU A 248 8.31 -7.89 -2.76
CA GLU A 248 8.25 -6.91 -3.84
C GLU A 248 7.34 -7.49 -4.94
N HIS A 249 6.12 -6.96 -5.00
CA HIS A 249 5.01 -7.53 -5.73
C HIS A 249 5.12 -7.18 -7.22
N ASN A 250 4.99 -8.21 -8.08
CA ASN A 250 5.34 -8.29 -9.51
C ASN A 250 6.82 -8.53 -9.83
N GLY A 251 7.70 -8.54 -8.84
CA GLY A 251 9.11 -8.75 -9.09
C GLY A 251 9.45 -10.07 -9.78
N HIS A 252 10.37 -10.01 -10.74
CA HIS A 252 11.01 -11.20 -11.31
C HIS A 252 12.43 -11.34 -10.76
N HIS A 253 12.53 -11.71 -9.49
CA HIS A 253 13.80 -11.96 -8.79
C HIS A 253 13.88 -13.41 -8.31
N GLY A 254 15.06 -13.81 -7.80
CA GLY A 254 15.24 -15.14 -7.24
C GLY A 254 14.30 -15.36 -6.04
N ALA A 255 13.84 -16.59 -5.83
CA ALA A 255 12.86 -16.93 -4.78
C ALA A 255 13.28 -16.49 -3.37
N GLU A 256 14.59 -16.43 -3.10
CA GLU A 256 15.17 -15.92 -1.86
C GLU A 256 14.99 -14.41 -1.66
N ASN A 257 14.57 -13.66 -2.69
CA ASN A 257 14.28 -12.24 -2.63
C ASN A 257 12.79 -11.94 -2.78
N ASP A 258 11.96 -12.95 -2.94
CA ASP A 258 10.53 -12.78 -3.23
C ASP A 258 9.71 -12.44 -1.99
N GLY A 259 10.26 -12.56 -0.79
CA GLY A 259 9.47 -12.38 0.44
C GLY A 259 8.60 -13.59 0.75
N PHE A 260 9.12 -14.80 0.50
CA PHE A 260 8.48 -16.04 0.91
C PHE A 260 8.06 -15.97 2.38
N THR A 261 6.79 -16.30 2.65
CA THR A 261 6.17 -16.10 3.98
C THR A 261 6.93 -16.77 5.13
N GLY A 262 7.64 -17.87 4.85
CA GLY A 262 8.42 -18.62 5.83
C GLY A 262 9.87 -18.13 6.00
N ALA A 263 10.34 -17.22 5.16
CA ALA A 263 11.64 -16.56 5.27
C ALA A 263 11.43 -15.15 5.84
N PHE A 264 11.04 -15.10 7.12
CA PHE A 264 10.89 -13.87 7.88
C PHE A 264 12.10 -13.66 8.79
N PHE A 265 12.35 -12.39 9.14
CA PHE A 265 13.46 -11.98 9.98
C PHE A 265 12.97 -11.24 11.23
N PHE A 266 13.78 -11.30 12.29
CA PHE A 266 13.44 -10.86 13.63
C PHE A 266 13.88 -9.41 13.89
N PRO A 267 13.32 -8.77 14.94
CA PRO A 267 13.88 -7.51 15.41
C PRO A 267 15.39 -7.61 15.63
N THR A 268 16.11 -6.51 15.36
CA THR A 268 17.58 -6.40 15.36
C THR A 268 18.32 -6.98 14.16
N GLU A 269 17.63 -7.72 13.29
CA GLU A 269 18.19 -8.25 12.06
C GLU A 269 17.89 -7.31 10.87
N PHE A 270 18.71 -7.39 9.83
CA PHE A 270 18.32 -6.92 8.50
C PHE A 270 18.12 -8.10 7.54
N TYR A 271 17.51 -7.84 6.39
CA TYR A 271 17.45 -8.76 5.26
C TYR A 271 17.89 -8.01 4.00
N ASP A 272 18.87 -8.56 3.29
CA ASP A 272 19.26 -8.05 1.98
C ASP A 272 18.42 -8.74 0.90
N TYR A 273 17.70 -7.96 0.12
CA TYR A 273 16.95 -8.41 -1.05
C TYR A 273 17.70 -7.99 -2.31
N HIS A 274 18.08 -8.94 -3.15
CA HIS A 274 18.73 -8.69 -4.42
C HIS A 274 17.69 -8.64 -5.54
N TYR A 275 17.46 -7.44 -6.08
CA TYR A 275 16.53 -7.21 -7.18
C TYR A 275 17.31 -6.94 -8.48
N PRO A 276 17.34 -7.88 -9.45
CA PRO A 276 18.13 -7.71 -10.66
C PRO A 276 17.64 -6.59 -11.60
N ILE A 277 16.35 -6.23 -11.51
CA ILE A 277 15.66 -5.26 -12.37
C ILE A 277 15.93 -5.53 -13.87
N VAL A 278 15.52 -6.72 -14.30
CA VAL A 278 15.71 -7.22 -15.68
C VAL A 278 14.37 -7.42 -16.38
N LEU A 279 14.39 -7.38 -17.71
CA LEU A 279 13.25 -7.78 -18.52
C LEU A 279 13.10 -9.31 -18.51
N ALA A 280 11.86 -9.79 -18.63
CA ALA A 280 11.62 -11.23 -18.81
C ALA A 280 12.30 -11.73 -20.10
N GLY A 281 12.63 -13.02 -20.16
CA GLY A 281 13.34 -13.59 -21.31
C GLY A 281 14.80 -13.11 -21.45
N VAL A 282 15.43 -12.59 -20.39
CA VAL A 282 16.83 -12.10 -20.36
C VAL A 282 17.88 -13.08 -20.92
N THR A 283 17.56 -14.37 -21.01
CA THR A 283 18.42 -15.43 -21.58
C THR A 283 17.93 -16.03 -22.90
N THR A 284 16.75 -15.64 -23.38
CA THR A 284 16.08 -16.28 -24.52
C THR A 284 15.63 -15.29 -25.61
N ILE A 285 15.34 -14.04 -25.25
CA ILE A 285 14.84 -13.00 -26.16
C ILE A 285 15.79 -11.80 -26.13
N ASN A 286 16.10 -11.24 -27.30
CA ASN A 286 16.98 -10.08 -27.44
C ASN A 286 18.29 -10.22 -26.63
N THR A 287 18.89 -11.41 -26.62
CA THR A 287 20.06 -11.73 -25.76
C THR A 287 21.29 -10.87 -26.07
N ALA A 288 21.38 -10.32 -27.29
CA ALA A 288 22.41 -9.39 -27.71
C ALA A 288 22.12 -7.91 -27.37
N ALA A 289 21.02 -7.62 -26.67
CA ALA A 289 20.61 -6.26 -26.26
C ALA A 289 20.59 -5.25 -27.44
N THR A 290 19.99 -5.65 -28.56
CA THR A 290 19.96 -4.85 -29.80
C THR A 290 18.69 -4.01 -29.96
N ASP A 291 17.57 -4.42 -29.37
CA ASP A 291 16.31 -3.68 -29.46
C ASP A 291 16.36 -2.40 -28.62
N PRO A 292 16.15 -1.20 -29.20
CA PRO A 292 16.19 0.05 -28.46
C PRO A 292 15.04 0.21 -27.45
N ARG A 293 13.95 -0.55 -27.57
CA ARG A 293 12.81 -0.54 -26.63
C ARG A 293 13.12 -1.33 -25.36
N ALA A 294 13.98 -2.34 -25.47
CA ALA A 294 14.50 -3.10 -24.34
C ALA A 294 15.71 -2.37 -23.74
N ALA A 295 15.46 -1.28 -23.01
CA ALA A 295 16.50 -0.46 -22.41
C ALA A 295 16.02 0.21 -21.12
N GLY A 296 16.96 0.67 -20.29
CA GLY A 296 16.68 1.57 -19.17
C GLY A 296 17.25 2.97 -19.42
N PRO A 297 16.67 4.04 -18.82
CA PRO A 297 17.24 5.39 -18.88
C PRO A 297 18.67 5.47 -18.36
N ASP A 298 19.51 6.32 -18.95
CA ASP A 298 20.74 6.79 -18.30
C ASP A 298 20.58 8.20 -17.69
N ASP A 299 21.57 8.63 -16.93
CA ASP A 299 21.53 9.92 -16.23
C ASP A 299 21.74 11.13 -17.17
N SER A 300 22.16 10.90 -18.42
CA SER A 300 22.34 11.91 -19.46
C SER A 300 21.09 12.13 -20.34
N GLY A 301 20.00 11.40 -20.08
CA GLY A 301 18.77 11.42 -20.88
C GLY A 301 18.78 10.42 -22.05
N GLY A 302 19.83 9.63 -22.20
CA GLY A 302 19.90 8.51 -23.14
C GLY A 302 19.34 7.21 -22.54
N THR A 303 19.71 6.10 -23.15
CA THR A 303 19.32 4.74 -22.73
C THR A 303 20.47 3.77 -22.79
N ILE A 304 20.46 2.80 -21.88
CA ILE A 304 21.34 1.62 -21.91
C ILE A 304 20.49 0.41 -22.27
N ARG A 305 20.76 -0.19 -23.43
CA ARG A 305 20.06 -1.38 -23.89
C ARG A 305 20.36 -2.58 -22.99
N VAL A 306 19.33 -3.38 -22.75
CA VAL A 306 19.40 -4.58 -21.92
C VAL A 306 18.80 -5.77 -22.68
N PRO A 307 19.24 -7.01 -22.39
CA PRO A 307 18.60 -8.19 -22.95
C PRO A 307 17.22 -8.43 -22.33
N GLY A 308 16.38 -9.19 -23.03
CA GLY A 308 15.02 -9.53 -22.64
C GLY A 308 13.94 -8.87 -23.51
N ASP A 309 12.70 -9.26 -23.25
CA ASP A 309 11.53 -8.85 -24.02
C ASP A 309 10.98 -7.52 -23.53
N PHE A 310 11.00 -6.49 -24.40
CA PHE A 310 10.44 -5.18 -24.05
C PHE A 310 8.92 -5.22 -23.85
N ARG A 311 8.24 -6.25 -24.36
CA ARG A 311 6.78 -6.42 -24.22
C ARG A 311 6.36 -6.80 -22.79
N GLU A 312 7.32 -7.25 -22.00
CA GLU A 312 7.20 -7.62 -20.58
C GLU A 312 7.72 -6.48 -19.67
N THR A 313 7.71 -5.25 -20.18
CA THR A 313 8.11 -4.07 -19.39
C THR A 313 7.00 -3.70 -18.41
N MET A 314 7.34 -3.68 -17.13
CA MET A 314 6.51 -3.22 -16.03
C MET A 314 6.98 -1.86 -15.50
N SER A 315 6.10 -1.13 -14.83
CA SER A 315 6.33 0.24 -14.38
C SER A 315 5.81 0.58 -12.99
N SER A 316 4.68 0.02 -12.54
CA SER A 316 4.04 0.32 -11.24
C SER A 316 3.98 -0.92 -10.35
N HIS A 317 4.99 -1.07 -9.50
CA HIS A 317 5.12 -2.12 -8.50
C HIS A 317 4.85 -1.56 -7.09
N TRP A 318 4.86 -2.45 -6.11
CA TRP A 318 4.76 -2.08 -4.70
C TRP A 318 5.44 -3.15 -3.85
N PHE A 319 5.78 -2.81 -2.62
CA PHE A 319 6.39 -3.73 -1.67
C PHE A 319 5.69 -3.64 -0.32
N HIS A 320 5.56 -4.77 0.34
CA HIS A 320 4.78 -4.88 1.57
C HIS A 320 5.23 -6.06 2.42
N ASP A 321 4.79 -6.08 3.67
CA ASP A 321 5.00 -7.25 4.52
C ASP A 321 4.20 -8.45 4.02
N HIS A 322 4.79 -9.64 4.12
CA HIS A 322 4.29 -10.91 3.65
C HIS A 322 4.51 -12.01 4.71
N MET A 323 4.54 -11.64 5.99
CA MET A 323 4.77 -12.56 7.10
C MET A 323 3.64 -13.61 7.21
N PHE A 324 4.03 -14.89 7.29
CA PHE A 324 3.11 -16.01 7.46
C PHE A 324 2.08 -15.76 8.57
N SER A 325 0.79 -15.86 8.22
CA SER A 325 -0.37 -15.63 9.11
C SER A 325 -0.58 -14.18 9.61
N PHE A 326 0.29 -13.23 9.29
CA PHE A 326 0.22 -11.85 9.79
C PHE A 326 0.26 -10.76 8.70
N THR A 327 0.39 -11.13 7.42
CA THR A 327 0.38 -10.21 6.26
C THR A 327 -0.70 -9.12 6.37
N SER A 328 -1.97 -9.49 6.52
CA SER A 328 -3.07 -8.52 6.58
C SER A 328 -2.90 -7.50 7.71
N GLN A 329 -2.54 -7.97 8.91
CA GLN A 329 -2.34 -7.14 10.08
C GLN A 329 -1.14 -6.20 9.90
N ASN A 330 -0.02 -6.70 9.40
CA ASN A 330 1.21 -5.95 9.21
C ASN A 330 1.09 -4.90 8.09
N VAL A 331 0.48 -5.26 6.96
CA VAL A 331 0.15 -4.32 5.89
C VAL A 331 -0.82 -3.25 6.40
N TYR A 332 -1.85 -3.64 7.16
CA TYR A 332 -2.80 -2.69 7.73
C TYR A 332 -2.15 -1.69 8.69
N LYS A 333 -1.10 -2.10 9.42
CA LYS A 333 -0.24 -1.22 10.25
C LYS A 333 0.61 -0.22 9.47
N GLY A 334 0.65 -0.31 8.14
CA GLY A 334 1.36 0.65 7.29
C GLY A 334 2.62 0.10 6.63
N MET A 335 2.90 -1.21 6.70
CA MET A 335 4.01 -1.84 5.97
C MET A 335 3.67 -2.02 4.49
N ALA A 336 3.51 -0.90 3.79
CA ALA A 336 3.28 -0.85 2.34
C ALA A 336 3.94 0.39 1.74
N GLY A 337 4.63 0.21 0.63
CA GLY A 337 5.28 1.24 -0.18
C GLY A 337 5.10 0.96 -1.67
N MET A 338 5.30 1.96 -2.51
CA MET A 338 5.21 1.79 -3.96
C MET A 338 6.61 1.77 -4.58
N PHE A 339 6.73 1.15 -5.75
CA PHE A 339 7.97 0.99 -6.47
C PHE A 339 7.76 1.31 -7.95
N ASN A 340 8.32 2.44 -8.42
CA ASN A 340 8.24 2.81 -9.83
C ASN A 340 9.50 2.34 -10.57
N ILE A 341 9.31 1.63 -11.68
CA ILE A 341 10.37 1.13 -12.56
C ILE A 341 10.29 1.87 -13.89
N TYR A 342 11.39 2.50 -14.32
CA TYR A 342 11.44 3.26 -15.57
C TYR A 342 12.22 2.51 -16.66
N SER A 343 11.77 2.64 -17.91
CA SER A 343 12.32 1.96 -19.08
C SER A 343 12.59 2.93 -20.22
N ALA A 344 13.03 2.42 -21.37
CA ALA A 344 13.17 3.19 -22.60
C ALA A 344 11.83 3.80 -23.04
N LEU A 345 10.75 3.01 -22.90
CA LEU A 345 9.38 3.30 -23.30
C LEU A 345 8.69 4.23 -22.29
N ASP A 346 8.75 3.90 -21.00
CA ASP A 346 8.27 4.75 -19.91
C ASP A 346 9.47 5.42 -19.23
N ARG A 347 9.96 6.49 -19.85
CA ARG A 347 11.18 7.16 -19.40
C ARG A 347 11.00 7.93 -18.08
N GLY A 348 9.77 8.32 -17.76
CA GLY A 348 9.52 9.34 -16.75
C GLY A 348 10.18 10.68 -17.10
N ASN A 349 10.28 11.01 -18.39
CA ASN A 349 10.61 12.36 -18.89
C ASN A 349 9.83 12.61 -20.18
N GLU A 350 8.90 13.56 -20.16
CA GLU A 350 7.96 13.80 -21.27
C GLU A 350 8.54 14.68 -22.39
N ALA A 351 9.74 15.25 -22.23
CA ALA A 351 10.38 16.09 -23.24
C ALA A 351 11.26 15.30 -24.23
N ILE A 352 11.72 14.10 -23.84
CA ILE A 352 12.58 13.27 -24.70
C ILE A 352 11.73 12.65 -25.82
N ASN A 353 12.01 13.04 -27.06
CA ASN A 353 11.31 12.56 -28.25
C ASN A 353 12.31 11.87 -29.21
N ASP A 354 12.69 10.64 -28.87
CA ASP A 354 13.67 9.82 -29.59
C ASP A 354 13.02 8.72 -30.46
N GLY A 355 11.68 8.71 -30.53
CA GLY A 355 10.91 7.67 -31.23
C GLY A 355 10.71 6.37 -30.43
N VAL A 356 11.24 6.28 -29.20
CA VAL A 356 11.06 5.13 -28.29
C VAL A 356 10.23 5.54 -27.08
N ASN A 357 10.53 6.67 -26.46
CA ASN A 357 9.81 7.16 -25.29
C ASN A 357 8.34 7.48 -25.61
N LEU A 358 7.42 6.96 -24.79
CA LEU A 358 5.98 7.19 -24.89
C LEU A 358 5.56 8.58 -24.43
N ARG A 359 6.43 9.29 -23.70
CA ARG A 359 6.21 10.66 -23.23
C ARG A 359 4.94 10.81 -22.38
N LEU A 360 4.63 9.80 -21.57
CA LEU A 360 3.54 9.84 -20.59
C LEU A 360 3.71 11.03 -19.62
N PRO A 361 2.63 11.55 -19.00
CA PRO A 361 2.75 12.67 -18.07
C PRO A 361 3.71 12.34 -16.93
N SER A 362 4.77 13.13 -16.79
CA SER A 362 5.80 12.89 -15.77
C SER A 362 6.51 14.15 -15.32
N GLY A 363 6.79 15.08 -16.25
CA GLY A 363 7.67 16.22 -16.02
C GLY A 363 9.03 16.08 -16.69
N THR A 364 9.88 17.08 -16.48
CA THR A 364 11.12 17.29 -17.25
C THR A 364 12.32 17.72 -16.39
N ALA A 365 12.18 17.76 -15.06
CA ALA A 365 13.20 18.26 -14.14
C ALA A 365 14.43 17.34 -14.03
N LYS A 366 14.26 16.03 -14.24
CA LYS A 366 15.27 14.96 -14.16
C LYS A 366 15.39 14.26 -15.52
N SER A 367 16.52 13.58 -15.75
CA SER A 367 16.72 12.76 -16.96
C SER A 367 15.74 11.59 -17.06
N PHE A 368 15.30 11.05 -15.92
CA PHE A 368 14.25 10.03 -15.82
C PHE A 368 13.54 10.10 -14.47
N GLY A 369 12.43 9.39 -14.34
CA GLY A 369 11.72 9.27 -13.06
C GLY A 369 11.26 10.59 -12.47
N ASN A 370 10.81 11.52 -13.34
CA ASN A 370 10.15 12.74 -12.90
C ASN A 370 8.81 12.40 -12.25
N LEU A 371 8.52 13.09 -11.15
CA LEU A 371 7.28 12.93 -10.40
C LEU A 371 6.37 14.15 -10.55
N ASP A 372 6.79 15.22 -11.22
CA ASP A 372 6.06 16.50 -11.35
C ASP A 372 4.59 16.27 -11.69
N TYR A 373 4.33 15.38 -12.66
CA TYR A 373 2.99 15.01 -13.14
C TYR A 373 2.71 13.50 -13.10
N ASP A 374 3.56 12.72 -12.42
CA ASP A 374 3.41 11.28 -12.17
C ASP A 374 3.26 11.05 -10.65
N VAL A 375 2.05 10.70 -10.20
CA VAL A 375 1.64 10.76 -8.79
C VAL A 375 1.18 9.41 -8.28
N ASN A 376 1.86 8.88 -7.27
CA ASN A 376 1.49 7.64 -6.58
C ASN A 376 0.35 7.88 -5.56
N LEU A 377 -0.67 7.02 -5.61
CA LEU A 377 -1.84 7.02 -4.73
C LEU A 377 -2.00 5.63 -4.08
N LEU A 378 -1.72 5.50 -2.78
CA LEU A 378 -2.13 4.33 -1.99
C LEU A 378 -3.48 4.60 -1.38
N VAL A 379 -4.48 3.84 -1.84
CA VAL A 379 -5.88 3.98 -1.46
C VAL A 379 -6.22 2.83 -0.52
N ALA A 380 -6.66 3.14 0.70
CA ALA A 380 -6.95 2.14 1.72
C ALA A 380 -8.01 2.64 2.70
N ASP A 381 -8.87 1.75 3.15
CA ASP A 381 -9.73 1.97 4.30
C ASP A 381 -9.01 1.68 5.62
N LYS A 382 -9.39 2.43 6.65
CA LYS A 382 -8.86 2.36 8.01
C LYS A 382 -10.01 2.52 9.01
N ALA A 383 -9.77 2.14 10.25
CA ALA A 383 -10.66 2.35 11.38
C ALA A 383 -9.83 2.71 12.62
N TRP A 384 -10.43 3.41 13.57
CA TRP A 384 -9.80 3.77 14.83
C TRP A 384 -10.68 3.42 16.02
N ASP A 385 -10.03 3.18 17.16
CA ASP A 385 -10.70 3.12 18.45
C ASP A 385 -11.25 4.50 18.86
N GLN A 386 -11.96 4.54 19.98
CA GLN A 386 -12.57 5.78 20.48
C GLN A 386 -11.56 6.86 20.91
N ASN A 387 -10.27 6.52 21.01
CA ASN A 387 -9.17 7.46 21.22
C ASN A 387 -8.51 7.90 19.91
N GLY A 388 -9.08 7.55 18.75
CA GLY A 388 -8.54 7.86 17.44
C GLY A 388 -7.27 7.09 17.08
N GLN A 389 -7.02 5.94 17.72
CA GLN A 389 -5.86 5.10 17.46
C GLN A 389 -6.20 3.94 16.53
N LEU A 390 -5.30 3.58 15.62
CA LEU A 390 -5.53 2.55 14.62
C LEU A 390 -6.06 1.25 15.25
N PHE A 391 -7.14 0.75 14.67
CA PHE A 391 -7.86 -0.43 15.12
C PHE A 391 -8.00 -1.45 13.99
N PHE A 392 -7.87 -2.73 14.34
CA PHE A 392 -8.03 -3.87 13.45
C PHE A 392 -8.63 -5.01 14.27
N ASP A 393 -9.74 -5.60 13.79
CA ASP A 393 -10.35 -6.76 14.42
C ASP A 393 -9.74 -8.05 13.86
N ILE A 394 -8.89 -8.70 14.66
CA ILE A 394 -8.23 -9.96 14.28
C ILE A 394 -9.21 -11.15 14.26
N PHE A 395 -10.43 -10.99 14.76
CA PHE A 395 -11.47 -12.02 14.73
C PHE A 395 -12.40 -11.88 13.53
N ASP A 396 -12.24 -10.83 12.72
CA ASP A 396 -12.98 -10.70 11.46
C ASP A 396 -12.31 -11.54 10.36
N THR A 397 -12.68 -12.82 10.32
CA THR A 397 -12.15 -13.79 9.35
C THR A 397 -12.80 -13.70 7.97
N ASP A 398 -13.90 -12.97 7.86
CA ASP A 398 -14.60 -12.73 6.59
C ASP A 398 -13.95 -11.58 5.80
N GLY A 399 -12.98 -10.88 6.41
CA GLY A 399 -12.22 -9.79 5.83
C GLY A 399 -12.50 -8.49 6.57
N PHE A 400 -11.48 -7.94 7.26
CA PHE A 400 -11.64 -6.69 7.97
C PHE A 400 -11.85 -5.51 7.00
N LEU A 401 -12.89 -4.72 7.24
CA LEU A 401 -13.16 -3.45 6.57
C LEU A 401 -13.05 -2.27 7.54
N GLY A 402 -12.41 -1.20 7.08
CA GLY A 402 -12.33 0.09 7.76
C GLY A 402 -13.41 1.07 7.30
N ASP A 403 -13.89 1.91 8.21
CA ASP A 403 -14.95 2.91 7.99
C ASP A 403 -14.41 4.29 7.61
N VAL A 404 -13.09 4.42 7.46
CA VAL A 404 -12.43 5.67 7.11
C VAL A 404 -11.53 5.53 5.90
N MET A 405 -11.93 6.21 4.82
CA MET A 405 -11.20 6.25 3.56
C MET A 405 -9.96 7.14 3.63
N THR A 406 -8.79 6.58 3.28
CA THR A 406 -7.52 7.30 3.23
C THR A 406 -6.85 7.23 1.85
N VAL A 407 -6.09 8.28 1.51
CA VAL A 407 -5.16 8.30 0.38
C VAL A 407 -3.79 8.68 0.91
N ASN A 408 -2.77 7.89 0.65
CA ASN A 408 -1.41 8.05 1.17
C ASN A 408 -1.39 8.19 2.70
N LEU A 409 -2.25 7.41 3.38
CA LEU A 409 -2.49 7.47 4.84
C LEU A 409 -3.00 8.84 5.34
N ALA A 410 -3.57 9.67 4.48
CA ALA A 410 -4.27 10.90 4.84
C ALA A 410 -5.79 10.73 4.69
N PHE A 411 -6.57 11.12 5.69
CA PHE A 411 -8.03 11.12 5.62
C PHE A 411 -8.52 12.14 4.59
N LYS A 412 -9.31 11.65 3.61
CA LYS A 412 -9.96 12.40 2.51
C LYS A 412 -9.27 13.73 2.15
N PRO A 413 -8.03 13.72 1.62
CA PRO A 413 -7.25 14.94 1.42
C PRO A 413 -7.61 15.65 0.11
N PHE A 414 -7.08 16.87 -0.10
CA PHE A 414 -7.08 17.53 -1.41
C PHE A 414 -5.70 17.49 -2.08
N PHE A 415 -5.64 17.58 -3.40
CA PHE A 415 -4.41 17.68 -4.17
C PHE A 415 -4.50 18.83 -5.19
N GLU A 416 -3.55 19.76 -5.15
CA GLU A 416 -3.50 20.87 -6.10
C GLU A 416 -2.86 20.43 -7.43
N VAL A 417 -3.53 20.77 -8.53
CA VAL A 417 -3.11 20.42 -9.89
C VAL A 417 -3.04 21.66 -10.77
N GLU A 418 -2.14 21.60 -11.75
CA GLU A 418 -2.08 22.55 -12.84
C GLU A 418 -3.04 22.14 -13.97
N ARG A 419 -3.42 23.09 -14.83
CA ARG A 419 -4.27 22.86 -16.00
C ARG A 419 -3.57 22.07 -17.12
N ARG A 420 -3.33 20.78 -16.89
CA ARG A 420 -2.62 19.86 -17.80
C ARG A 420 -2.91 18.39 -17.48
N LYS A 421 -2.31 17.48 -18.24
CA LYS A 421 -2.39 16.04 -17.97
C LYS A 421 -1.53 15.66 -16.76
N TYR A 422 -2.07 14.78 -15.93
CA TYR A 422 -1.39 14.10 -14.83
C TYR A 422 -1.62 12.60 -14.95
N ARG A 423 -0.60 11.83 -14.61
CA ARG A 423 -0.62 10.39 -14.44
C ARG A 423 -0.77 10.06 -12.95
N PHE A 424 -1.69 9.17 -12.60
CA PHE A 424 -1.92 8.72 -11.24
C PHE A 424 -1.75 7.20 -11.16
N ARG A 425 -0.70 6.76 -10.46
CA ARG A 425 -0.42 5.35 -10.17
C ARG A 425 -1.17 4.95 -8.91
N ILE A 426 -2.34 4.35 -9.08
CA ILE A 426 -3.23 3.97 -8.00
C ILE A 426 -2.95 2.54 -7.57
N LEU A 427 -2.76 2.33 -6.27
CA LEU A 427 -2.66 1.04 -5.61
C LEU A 427 -3.84 0.89 -4.64
N ASN A 428 -4.56 -0.24 -4.74
CA ASN A 428 -5.41 -0.68 -3.65
C ASN A 428 -4.56 -1.33 -2.55
N GLY A 429 -4.31 -0.57 -1.48
CA GLY A 429 -3.59 -1.00 -0.28
C GLY A 429 -4.50 -1.36 0.90
N ALA A 430 -5.80 -1.62 0.63
CA ALA A 430 -6.74 -2.09 1.65
C ALA A 430 -6.45 -3.55 2.03
N SER A 431 -7.02 -4.00 3.16
CA SER A 431 -6.92 -5.41 3.56
C SER A 431 -7.95 -6.29 2.85
N SER A 432 -9.18 -5.79 2.69
CA SER A 432 -10.30 -6.60 2.14
C SER A 432 -11.24 -5.80 1.23
N ARG A 433 -11.03 -4.49 1.08
CA ARG A 433 -11.94 -3.61 0.35
C ARG A 433 -11.60 -3.56 -1.14
N PHE A 434 -12.63 -3.71 -1.96
CA PHE A 434 -12.58 -3.42 -3.39
C PHE A 434 -13.00 -1.98 -3.64
N PHE A 435 -12.53 -1.42 -4.74
CA PHE A 435 -12.88 -0.06 -5.13
C PHE A 435 -13.30 0.03 -6.59
N LYS A 436 -14.07 1.06 -6.92
CA LYS A 436 -14.33 1.46 -8.30
C LYS A 436 -14.40 2.97 -8.36
N PHE A 437 -13.66 3.57 -9.28
CA PHE A 437 -13.45 5.01 -9.26
C PHE A 437 -14.07 5.72 -10.46
N SER A 438 -14.64 6.88 -10.20
CA SER A 438 -15.07 7.85 -11.22
C SER A 438 -14.70 9.28 -10.80
N LEU A 439 -14.69 10.20 -11.76
CA LEU A 439 -14.61 11.62 -11.47
C LEU A 439 -15.99 12.15 -11.09
N SER A 440 -16.03 13.09 -10.14
CA SER A 440 -17.27 13.61 -9.57
C SER A 440 -18.21 14.32 -10.55
N ASP A 441 -17.71 14.67 -11.72
CA ASP A 441 -18.44 15.30 -12.82
C ASP A 441 -18.76 14.33 -13.97
N GLY A 442 -18.41 13.05 -13.82
CA GLY A 442 -18.59 12.01 -14.85
C GLY A 442 -17.66 12.16 -16.05
N SER A 443 -16.68 13.07 -16.00
CA SER A 443 -15.77 13.29 -17.12
C SER A 443 -14.86 12.07 -17.35
N PRO A 444 -14.46 11.79 -18.60
CA PRO A 444 -13.63 10.64 -18.89
C PRO A 444 -12.15 10.85 -18.51
N PHE A 445 -11.42 9.76 -18.36
CA PHE A 445 -9.98 9.68 -18.18
C PHE A 445 -9.44 8.44 -18.93
N PHE A 446 -8.13 8.37 -19.15
CA PHE A 446 -7.52 7.19 -19.78
C PHE A 446 -7.00 6.23 -18.72
N LEU A 447 -7.32 4.94 -18.83
CA LEU A 447 -6.57 3.86 -18.19
C LEU A 447 -5.43 3.45 -19.12
N ILE A 448 -4.20 3.42 -18.62
CA ILE A 448 -3.00 3.13 -19.43
C ILE A 448 -2.24 1.90 -18.94
N ALA A 449 -2.45 1.46 -17.70
CA ALA A 449 -1.78 0.30 -17.12
C ALA A 449 -2.68 -0.44 -16.14
N ASN A 450 -2.53 -1.77 -16.09
CA ASN A 450 -3.06 -2.62 -15.02
C ASN A 450 -1.92 -3.45 -14.40
N ASP A 451 -1.91 -3.57 -13.09
CA ASP A 451 -0.91 -4.31 -12.30
C ASP A 451 0.53 -4.00 -12.71
N GLY A 452 0.82 -2.74 -13.03
CA GLY A 452 2.15 -2.29 -13.42
C GLY A 452 2.52 -2.51 -14.88
N ASN A 453 1.75 -3.25 -15.67
CA ASN A 453 1.96 -3.43 -17.11
C ASN A 453 1.19 -2.37 -17.89
N LEU A 454 1.87 -1.68 -18.81
CA LEU A 454 1.15 -0.82 -19.76
C LEU A 454 0.27 -1.68 -20.67
N LEU A 455 -0.96 -1.24 -20.91
CA LEU A 455 -1.87 -1.89 -21.84
C LEU A 455 -1.33 -1.79 -23.28
N PRO A 456 -1.85 -2.58 -24.25
CA PRO A 456 -1.54 -2.36 -25.68
C PRO A 456 -1.98 -1.00 -26.22
N SER A 457 -3.08 -0.48 -25.69
CA SER A 457 -3.66 0.81 -26.06
C SER A 457 -4.37 1.42 -24.86
N PRO A 458 -4.38 2.76 -24.72
CA PRO A 458 -5.10 3.42 -23.65
C PRO A 458 -6.61 3.21 -23.80
N VAL A 459 -7.31 3.01 -22.68
CA VAL A 459 -8.77 2.83 -22.65
C VAL A 459 -9.42 4.08 -22.08
N LEU A 460 -10.28 4.74 -22.86
CA LEU A 460 -11.03 5.91 -22.40
C LEU A 460 -12.23 5.45 -21.57
N LEU A 461 -12.28 5.84 -20.30
CA LEU A 461 -13.27 5.39 -19.32
C LEU A 461 -13.90 6.59 -18.59
N THR A 462 -15.17 6.47 -18.20
CA THR A 462 -15.82 7.39 -17.24
C THR A 462 -15.78 6.85 -15.81
N GLN A 463 -15.54 5.55 -15.66
CA GLN A 463 -15.30 4.86 -14.40
C GLN A 463 -14.36 3.66 -14.64
N THR A 464 -13.57 3.28 -13.65
CA THR A 464 -12.74 2.07 -13.74
C THR A 464 -13.61 0.81 -13.70
N ASP A 465 -13.03 -0.34 -14.01
CA ASP A 465 -13.54 -1.61 -13.48
C ASP A 465 -13.26 -1.69 -11.97
N GLU A 466 -13.73 -2.76 -11.33
CA GLU A 466 -13.36 -3.04 -9.93
C GLU A 466 -11.83 -3.13 -9.81
N LEU A 467 -11.32 -2.56 -8.73
CA LEU A 467 -9.93 -2.58 -8.32
C LEU A 467 -9.84 -3.36 -7.01
N GLY A 468 -9.49 -4.63 -7.12
CA GLY A 468 -9.27 -5.56 -6.03
C GLY A 468 -8.00 -5.25 -5.23
N ILE A 469 -7.85 -5.94 -4.10
CA ILE A 469 -6.70 -5.78 -3.21
C ILE A 469 -5.43 -6.12 -3.98
N ALA A 470 -4.38 -5.32 -3.79
CA ALA A 470 -3.11 -5.40 -4.49
C ALA A 470 -3.13 -5.01 -5.97
N GLU A 471 -4.29 -4.80 -6.60
CA GLU A 471 -4.32 -4.35 -7.98
C GLU A 471 -3.83 -2.90 -8.11
N ARG A 472 -3.27 -2.60 -9.28
CA ARG A 472 -2.87 -1.22 -9.63
C ARG A 472 -3.53 -0.78 -10.91
N TYR A 473 -4.06 0.44 -10.90
CA TYR A 473 -4.46 1.15 -12.11
C TYR A 473 -3.64 2.41 -12.27
N ASP A 474 -3.17 2.62 -13.49
CA ASP A 474 -2.52 3.85 -13.87
C ASP A 474 -3.42 4.64 -14.80
N ILE A 475 -3.85 5.82 -14.35
CA ILE A 475 -4.81 6.64 -15.08
C ILE A 475 -4.23 8.00 -15.45
N VAL A 476 -4.63 8.53 -16.60
CA VAL A 476 -4.31 9.89 -17.02
C VAL A 476 -5.56 10.74 -17.01
N ILE A 477 -5.52 11.79 -16.19
CA ILE A 477 -6.58 12.81 -16.10
C ILE A 477 -6.06 14.10 -16.75
N ASP A 478 -6.81 14.63 -17.71
CA ASP A 478 -6.52 15.93 -18.32
C ASP A 478 -7.25 17.06 -17.58
N PHE A 479 -6.51 17.82 -16.78
CA PHE A 479 -7.06 18.98 -16.07
C PHE A 479 -7.10 20.26 -16.89
N SER A 480 -6.57 20.26 -18.13
CA SER A 480 -6.60 21.44 -19.01
C SER A 480 -8.04 21.87 -19.37
N ARG A 481 -8.99 20.94 -19.31
CA ARG A 481 -10.42 21.17 -19.54
C ARG A 481 -11.13 21.96 -18.43
N TYR A 482 -10.52 22.09 -17.25
CA TYR A 482 -11.13 22.72 -16.10
C TYR A 482 -10.64 24.16 -15.90
N SER A 483 -11.51 25.03 -15.39
CA SER A 483 -11.14 26.40 -15.06
C SER A 483 -10.27 26.49 -13.80
N ILE A 484 -9.40 27.50 -13.71
CA ILE A 484 -8.70 27.81 -12.46
C ILE A 484 -9.76 28.09 -11.38
N GLY A 485 -9.59 27.53 -10.19
CA GLY A 485 -10.53 27.56 -9.09
C GLY A 485 -11.58 26.44 -9.10
N GLN A 486 -11.70 25.69 -10.20
CA GLN A 486 -12.59 24.54 -10.27
C GLN A 486 -12.05 23.37 -9.43
N ARG A 487 -12.98 22.56 -8.92
CA ARG A 487 -12.70 21.37 -8.12
C ARG A 487 -13.37 20.16 -8.76
N VAL A 488 -12.68 19.04 -8.76
CA VAL A 488 -13.18 17.74 -9.21
C VAL A 488 -12.62 16.68 -8.26
N SER A 489 -13.40 15.64 -7.94
CA SER A 489 -12.98 14.61 -6.97
C SER A 489 -12.94 13.23 -7.59
N LEU A 490 -12.07 12.35 -7.09
CA LEU A 490 -12.28 10.91 -7.23
C LEU A 490 -13.39 10.46 -6.26
N VAL A 491 -14.26 9.61 -6.77
CA VAL A 491 -15.44 9.06 -6.08
C VAL A 491 -15.32 7.54 -6.08
N ASN A 492 -15.43 6.91 -4.91
CA ASN A 492 -15.59 5.46 -4.81
C ASN A 492 -17.07 5.10 -5.03
N LEU A 493 -17.33 4.14 -5.92
CA LEU A 493 -18.66 3.69 -6.32
C LEU A 493 -19.05 2.35 -5.69
N THR A 494 -18.09 1.57 -5.20
CA THR A 494 -18.34 0.21 -4.70
C THR A 494 -18.73 0.23 -3.22
N GLU A 495 -19.93 -0.27 -2.92
CA GLU A 495 -20.47 -0.45 -1.57
C GLU A 495 -20.12 -1.85 -1.04
N HIS A 496 -19.80 -1.95 0.25
CA HIS A 496 -19.62 -3.23 0.95
C HIS A 496 -20.57 -3.34 2.16
N ASP A 497 -21.00 -4.57 2.45
CA ASP A 497 -21.67 -4.91 3.72
C ASP A 497 -20.72 -5.64 4.69
N ASP A 498 -19.72 -6.37 4.17
CA ASP A 498 -18.69 -7.12 4.89
C ASP A 498 -17.47 -7.38 3.97
N GLY A 499 -16.38 -7.95 4.48
CA GLY A 499 -15.13 -8.10 3.71
C GLY A 499 -15.07 -9.24 2.69
N ARG A 500 -16.16 -9.98 2.47
CA ARG A 500 -16.17 -11.11 1.52
C ARG A 500 -16.27 -10.69 0.06
N GLY A 501 -16.43 -9.39 -0.18
CA GLY A 501 -16.42 -8.78 -1.50
C GLY A 501 -17.43 -7.64 -1.63
N PRO A 502 -17.48 -7.02 -2.82
CA PRO A 502 -18.48 -6.00 -3.15
C PRO A 502 -19.90 -6.47 -2.88
N LYS A 503 -20.73 -5.58 -2.33
CA LYS A 503 -22.18 -5.79 -2.24
C LYS A 503 -22.86 -5.33 -3.52
N ASP A 504 -22.55 -4.11 -3.95
CA ASP A 504 -23.09 -3.51 -5.17
C ASP A 504 -22.17 -2.38 -5.68
N ASP A 505 -22.27 -2.09 -6.97
CA ASP A 505 -21.64 -0.94 -7.61
C ASP A 505 -22.69 0.14 -7.83
N LEU A 506 -22.58 1.23 -7.09
CA LEU A 506 -23.52 2.35 -7.20
C LEU A 506 -23.26 3.16 -8.46
N THR A 507 -24.31 3.78 -8.99
CA THR A 507 -24.13 4.86 -9.97
C THR A 507 -23.41 6.05 -9.34
N LEU A 508 -22.75 6.86 -10.17
CA LEU A 508 -22.12 8.11 -9.70
C LEU A 508 -23.11 9.01 -8.94
N ALA A 509 -24.37 9.09 -9.39
CA ALA A 509 -25.39 9.91 -8.75
C ALA A 509 -25.74 9.39 -7.34
N GLU A 510 -25.87 8.07 -7.16
CA GLU A 510 -26.14 7.45 -5.86
C GLU A 510 -24.96 7.62 -4.90
N ALA A 511 -23.73 7.37 -5.37
CA ALA A 511 -22.52 7.56 -4.57
C ALA A 511 -22.34 9.02 -4.12
N LEU A 512 -22.72 9.99 -4.96
CA LEU A 512 -22.68 11.42 -4.64
C LEU A 512 -23.84 11.89 -3.76
N ALA A 513 -24.99 11.20 -3.79
CA ALA A 513 -26.13 11.50 -2.93
C ALA A 513 -25.84 11.17 -1.44
N GLY A 514 -24.85 10.31 -1.17
CA GLY A 514 -24.44 9.94 0.19
C GLY A 514 -25.48 9.09 0.91
N THR A 515 -26.25 8.29 0.17
CA THR A 515 -27.30 7.41 0.71
C THR A 515 -26.78 6.02 1.11
N SER A 516 -25.56 5.66 0.69
CA SER A 516 -24.86 4.44 1.10
C SER A 516 -24.64 4.41 2.60
N SER A 517 -24.84 3.25 3.22
CA SER A 517 -24.46 3.03 4.62
C SER A 517 -22.95 2.79 4.78
N ASP A 518 -22.24 2.47 3.71
CA ASP A 518 -20.78 2.35 3.73
C ASP A 518 -20.12 3.74 3.64
N PRO A 519 -19.41 4.20 4.69
CA PRO A 519 -18.82 5.54 4.76
C PRO A 519 -17.62 5.73 3.83
N CYS A 520 -17.07 4.65 3.27
CA CYS A 520 -16.01 4.71 2.27
C CYS A 520 -16.54 4.90 0.84
N VAL A 521 -17.86 4.89 0.62
CA VAL A 521 -18.47 5.29 -0.66
C VAL A 521 -18.48 6.81 -0.79
N GLY A 522 -18.38 7.30 -2.02
CA GLY A 522 -18.43 8.73 -2.35
C GLY A 522 -17.06 9.37 -2.50
N LYS A 523 -17.00 10.70 -2.41
CA LYS A 523 -15.77 11.47 -2.65
C LYS A 523 -14.69 11.13 -1.62
N PHE A 524 -13.46 10.92 -2.09
CA PHE A 524 -12.32 10.60 -1.21
C PHE A 524 -11.01 11.34 -1.53
N LEU A 525 -10.85 11.91 -2.72
CA LEU A 525 -9.72 12.79 -3.06
C LEU A 525 -10.25 13.99 -3.86
N GLU A 526 -9.97 15.22 -3.44
CA GLU A 526 -10.38 16.44 -4.16
C GLU A 526 -9.20 17.04 -4.92
N PHE A 527 -9.29 17.13 -6.24
CA PHE A 527 -8.36 17.90 -7.06
C PHE A 527 -8.77 19.36 -7.11
N ARG A 528 -7.81 20.27 -6.90
CA ARG A 528 -7.99 21.72 -6.97
C ARG A 528 -7.16 22.28 -8.12
N VAL A 529 -7.81 22.84 -9.12
CA VAL A 529 -7.13 23.40 -10.30
C VAL A 529 -6.66 24.80 -9.95
N VAL A 530 -5.37 24.98 -9.66
CA VAL A 530 -4.88 26.22 -9.03
C VAL A 530 -4.19 27.20 -9.98
N ARG A 531 -3.66 26.73 -11.12
CA ARG A 531 -2.92 27.57 -12.08
C ARG A 531 -2.73 26.91 -13.44
N ASN A 532 -2.27 27.69 -14.40
CA ASN A 532 -1.71 27.17 -15.64
C ASN A 532 -0.30 26.61 -15.39
N PRO A 533 0.14 25.61 -16.17
CA PRO A 533 1.50 25.13 -16.04
C PRO A 533 2.51 26.16 -16.51
N ALA A 534 3.68 26.17 -15.85
CA ALA A 534 4.76 27.11 -16.18
C ALA A 534 5.34 26.87 -17.59
N GLN A 535 5.25 25.63 -18.08
CA GLN A 535 5.66 25.23 -19.42
C GLN A 535 4.48 24.55 -20.12
N PRO A 536 4.39 24.63 -21.47
CA PRO A 536 3.40 23.87 -22.22
C PRO A 536 3.45 22.38 -21.88
N ASP A 537 2.28 21.77 -21.76
CA ASP A 537 2.18 20.32 -21.54
C ASP A 537 2.52 19.57 -22.84
N VAL A 538 3.72 19.00 -22.87
CA VAL A 538 4.21 18.22 -24.01
C VAL A 538 4.02 16.71 -23.84
N SER A 539 3.38 16.29 -22.74
CA SER A 539 3.08 14.88 -22.49
C SER A 539 2.00 14.35 -23.45
N GLN A 540 2.02 13.03 -23.66
CA GLN A 540 1.15 12.32 -24.57
C GLN A 540 0.44 11.16 -23.88
N VAL A 541 -0.66 10.72 -24.49
CA VAL A 541 -1.27 9.41 -24.26
C VAL A 541 -1.34 8.73 -25.62
N PRO A 542 -0.26 8.05 -26.05
CA PRO A 542 -0.17 7.47 -27.39
C PRO A 542 -1.24 6.41 -27.62
N ALA A 543 -1.75 6.31 -28.86
CA ALA A 543 -2.75 5.30 -29.22
C ALA A 543 -2.21 3.86 -29.15
N VAL A 544 -0.88 3.71 -29.21
CA VAL A 544 -0.17 2.44 -29.07
C VAL A 544 0.83 2.57 -27.93
N LEU A 545 0.72 1.68 -26.95
CA LEU A 545 1.57 1.62 -25.77
C LEU A 545 2.49 0.38 -25.91
N ILE A 546 2.30 -0.67 -25.11
CA ILE A 546 3.12 -1.89 -25.17
C ILE A 546 2.27 -3.07 -25.66
N PRO A 547 2.54 -3.63 -26.86
CA PRO A 547 1.78 -4.78 -27.33
C PRO A 547 2.06 -6.00 -26.45
N ASN A 548 1.04 -6.86 -26.28
CA ASN A 548 1.20 -8.11 -25.55
C ASN A 548 2.30 -9.00 -26.18
N PRO A 549 3.04 -9.77 -25.35
CA PRO A 549 4.16 -10.63 -25.77
C PRO A 549 3.80 -11.76 -26.75
#